data_AF-A0A6I1W5Y2-F1
#
_entry.id   AF-A0A6I1W5Y2-F1
#
_cell.length_a   1.000
_cell.length_b   1.000
_cell.length_c   1.000
_cell.angle_alpha   90.00
_cell.angle_beta   90.00
_cell.angle_gamma   90.00
#
_symmetry.space_group_name_H-M   'P 1'
#
loop_
_entity.id
_entity.type
_entity.pdbx_description
1 polymer ?
#
loop_
_entity_poly.entity_id
_entity_poly.type
_entity_poly.pdbx_seq_one_letter_code
_entity_poly.pdbx_strand_id
1 'polypeptide(L)' 'MKVAILSGSVYGTAEEVARNAKQLLTDAGFEVLFNPRATLAEIQAFAPDAFLAVTSTTGMGELPDNLTPLYSE' A
#
# COMPACT_ATOMS: atom_id res chain seq x y z
N MET A 1 2.99 -5.94 -16.00
CA MET A 1 2.16 -6.35 -14.86
C MET A 1 2.10 -5.19 -13.89
N LYS A 2 0.89 -4.86 -13.44
CA LYS A 2 0.57 -3.74 -12.56
C LYS A 2 0.48 -4.22 -11.12
N VAL A 3 1.21 -3.58 -10.21
CA VAL A 3 1.23 -3.92 -8.79
C VAL A 3 0.76 -2.71 -7.98
N ALA A 4 -0.29 -2.88 -7.19
CA ALA A 4 -0.71 -1.87 -6.22
C ALA A 4 -0.11 -2.19 -4.85
N ILE A 5 0.61 -1.24 -4.28
CA ILE A 5 1.15 -1.33 -2.92
C ILE A 5 0.25 -0.55 -1.97
N LEU A 6 -0.24 -1.22 -0.93
CA LEU A 6 -1.06 -0.63 0.14
C LEU A 6 -0.21 -0.56 1.40
N SER A 7 -0.20 0.58 2.09
CA SER A 7 0.58 0.74 3.33
C SER A 7 -0.25 1.20 4.52
N GLY A 8 -0.21 0.45 5.61
CA GLY A 8 -0.74 0.86 6.91
C GLY A 8 0.40 1.16 7.87
N SER A 9 0.48 2.39 8.38
CA SER A 9 1.58 2.80 9.26
C SER A 9 1.13 3.82 10.30
N VAL A 10 1.52 3.61 11.56
CA VAL A 10 1.29 4.60 12.63
C VAL A 10 2.40 5.67 12.61
N TYR A 11 3.66 5.25 12.48
CA TYR A 11 4.83 6.11 12.61
C TYR A 11 5.74 6.12 11.36
N GLY A 12 5.21 5.71 10.21
CA GLY A 12 5.93 5.77 8.92
C GLY A 12 6.82 4.57 8.59
N THR A 13 7.19 3.70 9.53
CA THR A 13 8.09 2.56 9.24
C THR A 13 7.57 1.63 8.14
N ALA A 14 6.29 1.25 8.19
CA ALA A 14 5.69 0.41 7.14
C ALA A 14 5.60 1.14 5.80
N GLU A 15 5.46 2.47 5.82
CA GLU A 15 5.45 3.30 4.61
C GLU A 15 6.83 3.34 3.95
N GLU A 16 7.91 3.46 4.72
CA GLU A 16 9.28 3.38 4.21
C GLU A 16 9.60 2.02 3.59
N VAL A 17 9.13 0.93 4.22
CA VAL A 17 9.24 -0.42 3.64
C VAL A 17 8.47 -0.50 2.31
N ALA A 18 7.27 0.07 2.23
CA ALA A 18 6.49 0.13 1.00
C ALA A 18 7.17 0.97 -0.09
N ARG A 19 7.81 2.09 0.26
CA ARG A 19 8.63 2.92 -0.66
C ARG A 19 9.82 2.12 -1.19
N ASN A 20 10.50 1.37 -0.34
CA ASN A 20 11.60 0.50 -0.76
C ASN A 20 11.10 -0.60 -1.72
N ALA A 21 9.99 -1.28 -1.39
CA ALA A 21 9.40 -2.29 -2.25
C ALA A 21 8.96 -1.71 -3.61
N LYS A 22 8.41 -0.49 -3.64
CA LYS A 22 8.10 0.22 -4.88
C LYS A 22 9.34 0.34 -5.77
N GLN A 23 10.47 0.76 -5.21
CA GLN A 23 11.71 0.92 -5.97
C GLN A 23 12.16 -0.41 -6.57
N LEU A 24 12.21 -1.46 -5.76
CA LEU A 24 12.59 -2.81 -6.20
C LEU A 24 11.68 -3.35 -7.32
N LEU A 25 10.37 -3.17 -7.19
CA LEU A 25 9.41 -3.61 -8.20
C LEU A 25 9.52 -2.79 -9.49
N THR A 26 9.75 -1.48 -9.38
CA THR A 26 9.96 -0.60 -10.53
C THR A 26 11.24 -1.01 -11.28
N ASP A 27 12.34 -1.26 -10.54
CA ASP A 27 13.62 -1.70 -11.10
C ASP A 27 13.53 -3.08 -11.77
N ALA A 28 12.62 -3.93 -11.30
CA ALA A 28 12.30 -5.22 -11.91
C ALA A 28 11.37 -5.12 -13.15
N GLY A 29 10.93 -3.92 -13.53
CA GLY A 29 10.11 -3.67 -14.72
C GLY A 29 8.59 -3.76 -14.50
N PHE A 30 8.12 -3.74 -13.25
CA PHE A 30 6.69 -3.66 -12.94
C PHE A 30 6.17 -2.22 -12.97
N GLU A 31 4.90 -2.05 -13.34
CA GLU A 31 4.20 -0.77 -13.20
C GLU A 31 3.61 -0.72 -11.79
N VAL A 32 4.02 0.26 -10.97
CA VAL A 32 3.70 0.27 -9.53
C VAL A 32 2.86 1.48 -9.14
N LEU A 33 1.68 1.23 -8.58
CA LEU A 33 0.89 2.24 -7.86
C LEU A 33 1.27 2.19 -6.39
N PHE A 34 1.72 3.31 -5.84
CA PHE A 34 1.90 3.47 -4.40
C PHE A 34 1.50 4.89 -3.97
N ASN A 35 0.39 4.97 -3.25
CA ASN A 35 -0.11 6.16 -2.59
C ASN A 35 -0.53 5.75 -1.16
N PRO A 36 0.12 6.24 -0.09
CA PRO A 36 -0.19 5.89 1.30
C PRO A 36 -1.63 6.25 1.75
N ARG A 37 -2.35 7.03 0.93
CA ARG A 37 -3.76 7.39 1.12
C ARG A 37 -4.57 7.11 -0.16
N ALA A 38 -4.24 6.02 -0.86
CA ALA A 38 -4.98 5.61 -2.05
C ALA A 38 -6.47 5.40 -1.71
N THR A 39 -7.34 5.85 -2.62
CA THR A 39 -8.78 5.57 -2.53
C THR A 39 -9.12 4.28 -3.28
N LEU A 40 -10.27 3.66 -2.97
CA LEU A 40 -10.74 2.49 -3.71
C LEU A 40 -10.90 2.80 -5.20
N ALA A 41 -11.40 3.99 -5.52
CA ALA A 41 -11.54 4.47 -6.89
C ALA A 41 -10.19 4.57 -7.64
N GLU A 42 -9.13 5.07 -6.98
CA GLU A 42 -7.78 5.10 -7.55
C GLU A 42 -7.26 3.70 -7.87
N ILE A 43 -7.47 2.74 -6.96
CA ILE A 43 -7.04 1.36 -7.14
C ILE A 43 -7.80 0.69 -8.28
N GLN A 44 -9.12 0.87 -8.35
CA GLN A 44 -9.95 0.34 -9.42
C GLN A 44 -9.58 0.93 -10.78
N ALA A 45 -9.31 2.24 -10.85
CA ALA A 45 -8.88 2.91 -12.07
C ALA A 45 -7.49 2.41 -12.54
N PHE A 46 -6.60 2.10 -11.61
CA PHE A 46 -5.30 1.53 -11.93
C PHE A 46 -5.40 0.11 -12.50
N ALA A 47 -6.39 -0.67 -12.04
CA ALA A 47 -6.64 -2.05 -12.41
C ALA A 47 -5.38 -2.95 -12.20
N PRO A 48 -4.94 -3.13 -10.94
CA PRO A 48 -3.76 -3.91 -10.64
C PRO A 48 -3.97 -5.40 -10.93
N ASP A 49 -2.91 -6.05 -11.44
CA ASP A 49 -2.85 -7.51 -11.60
C ASP A 49 -2.51 -8.20 -10.27
N ALA A 50 -1.83 -7.48 -9.36
CA ALA A 50 -1.40 -7.98 -8.05
C ALA A 50 -1.38 -6.88 -6.98
N PHE A 51 -1.48 -7.32 -5.72
CA PHE A 51 -1.40 -6.44 -4.54
C PHE A 51 -0.22 -6.82 -3.64
N LEU A 52 0.40 -5.81 -3.05
CA LEU A 52 1.36 -5.95 -1.95
C LEU A 52 0.89 -5.08 -0.78
N ALA A 53 0.48 -5.71 0.31
CA ALA A 53 0.13 -4.99 1.54
C ALA A 53 1.32 -4.97 2.51
N VAL A 54 1.71 -3.77 2.93
CA VAL A 54 2.77 -3.53 3.92
C VAL A 54 2.16 -2.79 5.10
N THR A 55 1.78 -3.50 6.15
CA THR A 55 1.11 -2.88 7.30
C THR A 55 1.83 -3.18 8.60
N SER A 56 1.98 -2.17 9.45
CA SER A 56 2.22 -2.38 10.88
C SER A 56 0.93 -2.79 11.57
N THR A 57 1.03 -3.23 12.82
CA THR A 57 -0.11 -3.43 13.71
C THR A 57 -0.06 -2.35 14.80
N THR A 58 -1.21 -1.77 15.14
CA THR A 58 -1.28 -0.86 16.29
C THR A 58 -1.10 -1.61 17.61
N GLY A 59 -0.92 -0.89 18.72
CA GLY A 59 -0.87 -1.51 20.06
C GLY A 59 -2.14 -2.25 20.47
N MET A 60 -3.27 -2.00 19.80
CA MET A 60 -4.56 -2.63 20.08
C MET A 60 -4.85 -3.86 19.20
N GLY A 61 -3.94 -4.24 18.30
CA GLY A 61 -4.17 -5.32 17.34
C GLY A 61 -4.90 -4.88 16.06
N GLU A 62 -5.21 -3.60 15.93
CA GLU A 62 -5.95 -3.03 14.79
C GLU A 62 -5.03 -2.62 13.63
N LEU A 63 -5.64 -2.42 12.45
CA LEU A 63 -4.98 -1.74 11.33
C LEU A 63 -4.68 -0.27 11.67
N PRO A 64 -3.60 0.30 11.12
CA PRO A 64 -3.31 1.73 11.27
C PRO A 64 -4.35 2.60 10.56
N ASP A 65 -4.66 3.76 11.16
CA ASP A 65 -5.72 4.68 10.72
C ASP A 65 -5.62 5.12 9.25
N ASN A 66 -4.42 5.15 8.67
CA ASN A 66 -4.24 5.55 7.28
C ASN A 66 -4.68 4.47 6.28
N LEU A 67 -4.82 3.21 6.72
CA LEU A 67 -5.26 2.08 5.89
C LEU A 67 -6.70 1.65 6.21
N THR A 68 -7.17 1.88 7.44
CA THR A 68 -8.52 1.48 7.89
C THR A 68 -9.64 1.93 6.95
N PRO A 69 -9.70 3.19 6.45
CA PRO A 69 -10.76 3.62 5.55
C PRO A 69 -10.85 2.75 4.30
N LEU A 70 -9.70 2.46 3.68
CA LEU A 70 -9.63 1.63 2.48
C LEU A 70 -10.05 0.18 2.74
N TYR A 71 -9.77 -0.37 3.92
CA TYR A 71 -10.19 -1.72 4.29
C TYR A 71 -11.72 -1.85 4.46
N SER A 72 -12.38 -0.77 4.88
CA SER A 72 -13.81 -0.75 5.19
C SER A 72 -14.73 -0.29 4.06
N GLU A 73 -14.20 0.04 2.88
CA GLU A 73 -14.99 0.45 1.70
C GLU A 73 -15.62 -0.72 0.93
#